data_AF-A0A6P8VZH2-F1
#
_entry.id   AF-A0A6P8VZH2-F1
#
_cell.length_a   1.000
_cell.length_b   1.000
_cell.length_c   1.000
_cell.angle_alpha   90.00
_cell.angle_beta   90.00
_cell.angle_gamma   90.00
#
_symmetry.space_group_name_H-M   'P 1'
#
loop_
_entity.id
_entity.type
_entity.pdbx_description
1 polymer ?
#
loop_
_entity_poly.entity_id
_entity_poly.type
_entity_poly.pdbx_seq_one_letter_code
_entity_poly.pdbx_strand_id
1 'polypeptide(L)'
;MGYWDIPEGTACVQKTWISTKLGTALGMVGSAYHLVAVQPESTMAGLQRATNITVSLATMGAVFGMATCLSAQARDAPDDPFNYFVGGCASGIFIGARTHSAITGTSACLGLGVLAFYTKVGKMEGWKLAGPPIR
;
A
#
# COMPACT_ATOMS: atom_id res chain seq x y z
N MET A 1 14.65 11.06 5.38
CA MET A 1 14.39 10.59 4.02
C MET A 1 12.96 10.10 3.90
N GLY A 2 12.15 10.81 3.12
CA GLY A 2 10.82 10.39 2.71
C GLY A 2 10.87 9.41 1.53
N TYR A 3 9.73 8.78 1.26
CA TYR A 3 9.58 7.81 0.16
C TYR A 3 9.91 8.39 -1.23
N TRP A 4 9.59 9.67 -1.42
CA TRP A 4 9.78 10.41 -2.68
C TRP A 4 11.19 10.98 -2.88
N ASP A 5 12.04 10.97 -1.85
CA ASP A 5 13.42 11.46 -1.96
C ASP A 5 14.36 10.43 -2.60
N ILE A 6 13.93 9.16 -2.64
CA ILE A 6 14.70 8.04 -3.17
C ILE A 6 14.30 7.84 -4.64
N PRO A 7 15.23 7.78 -5.60
CA PRO A 7 14.90 7.51 -7.00
C PRO A 7 14.24 6.14 -7.16
N GLU A 8 13.28 6.04 -8.07
CA GLU A 8 12.62 4.78 -8.40
C GLU A 8 13.63 3.78 -9.00
N GLY A 9 13.44 2.49 -8.70
CA GLY A 9 14.38 1.44 -9.11
C GLY A 9 15.68 1.36 -8.29
N THR A 10 15.90 2.24 -7.31
CA THR A 10 17.08 2.22 -6.43
C THR A 10 16.68 1.97 -4.97
N ALA A 11 17.62 1.43 -4.17
CA ALA A 11 17.46 1.20 -2.73
C ALA A 11 16.11 0.52 -2.35
N CYS A 12 15.77 -0.56 -3.06
CA CYS A 12 14.48 -1.25 -2.93
C CYS A 12 14.11 -1.58 -1.48
N VAL A 13 15.07 -2.09 -0.71
CA VAL A 13 14.85 -2.44 0.71
C VAL A 13 14.39 -1.24 1.51
N GLN A 14 14.96 -0.05 1.26
CA GLN A 14 14.62 1.15 2.00
C GLN A 14 13.24 1.70 1.60
N LYS A 15 12.90 1.71 0.30
CA LYS A 15 11.54 2.07 -0.15
C LYS A 15 10.49 1.11 0.40
N THR A 16 10.75 -0.19 0.33
CA THR A 16 9.90 -1.24 0.91
C THR A 16 9.73 -1.06 2.41
N TRP A 17 10.80 -0.73 3.14
CA TRP A 17 10.72 -0.47 4.58
C TRP A 17 9.84 0.73 4.90
N ILE A 18 9.95 1.81 4.12
CA ILE A 18 9.11 3.01 4.28
C ILE A 18 7.64 2.70 3.98
N SER A 19 7.35 1.98 2.89
CA SER A 19 5.97 1.59 2.54
C SER A 19 5.38 0.61 3.55
N THR A 20 6.17 -0.32 4.07
CA THR A 20 5.77 -1.24 5.14
C THR A 20 5.41 -0.46 6.40
N LYS A 21 6.25 0.49 6.84
CA LYS A 21 5.96 1.35 8.00
C LYS A 21 4.64 2.10 7.83
N LEU A 22 4.40 2.64 6.65
CA LEU A 22 3.18 3.36 6.33
C LEU A 22 1.96 2.43 6.36
N GLY A 23 2.10 1.21 5.81
CA GLY A 23 1.11 0.14 5.93
C GLY A 23 0.81 -0.25 7.38
N THR A 24 1.85 -0.43 8.21
CA THR A 24 1.70 -0.73 9.64
C THR A 24 0.97 0.40 10.37
N ALA A 25 1.31 1.66 10.11
CA ALA A 25 0.65 2.81 10.72
C ALA A 25 -0.85 2.85 10.38
N LEU A 26 -1.19 2.68 9.10
CA LEU A 26 -2.58 2.58 8.65
C LEU A 26 -3.29 1.35 9.24
N GLY A 27 -2.59 0.22 9.37
CA GLY A 27 -3.06 -1.00 10.01
C GLY A 27 -3.41 -0.81 11.48
N MET A 28 -2.57 -0.10 12.24
CA MET A 28 -2.84 0.21 13.64
C MET A 28 -4.03 1.14 13.80
N VAL A 29 -4.12 2.21 13.00
CA VAL A 29 -5.26 3.13 13.01
C VAL A 29 -6.55 2.40 12.64
N GLY A 30 -6.54 1.62 11.55
CA GLY A 30 -7.68 0.83 11.13
C GLY A 30 -8.10 -0.21 12.17
N SER A 31 -7.14 -0.86 12.83
CA SER A 31 -7.41 -1.79 13.93
C SER A 31 -8.05 -1.09 15.13
N ALA A 32 -7.57 0.10 15.49
CA ALA A 32 -8.14 0.88 16.59
C ALA A 32 -9.61 1.23 16.33
N TYR A 33 -9.93 1.73 15.14
CA TYR A 33 -11.33 1.99 14.75
C TYR A 33 -12.17 0.71 14.71
N HIS A 34 -11.63 -0.38 14.17
CA HIS A 34 -12.34 -1.65 14.11
C HIS A 34 -12.65 -2.21 15.50
N LEU A 35 -11.74 -2.10 16.46
CA LEU A 35 -11.97 -2.54 17.84
C LEU A 35 -13.01 -1.68 18.58
N VAL A 36 -13.07 -0.38 18.28
CA VAL A 36 -14.08 0.53 18.84
C VAL A 36 -15.47 0.24 18.25
N ALA A 37 -15.55 0.05 16.93
CA ALA A 37 -16.81 -0.21 16.24
C ALA A 37 -17.36 -1.63 16.50
N VAL A 38 -16.46 -2.62 16.59
CA VAL A 38 -16.80 -4.04 16.80
C VAL A 38 -16.04 -4.53 18.03
N GLN A 39 -16.69 -4.40 19.19
CA GLN A 39 -16.06 -4.78 20.45
C GLN A 39 -15.75 -6.29 20.47
N PRO A 40 -14.53 -6.68 20.87
CA PRO A 40 -14.18 -8.07 21.00
C PRO A 40 -14.75 -8.66 22.30
N GLU A 41 -15.12 -9.93 22.26
CA GLU A 41 -15.61 -10.66 23.45
C GLU A 41 -14.52 -10.88 24.51
N SER A 42 -13.24 -10.77 24.12
CA SER A 42 -12.10 -10.87 25.02
C SER A 42 -10.92 -10.00 24.57
N THR A 43 -10.04 -9.64 25.51
CA THR A 43 -8.82 -8.89 25.24
C THR A 43 -7.88 -9.63 24.29
N MET A 44 -7.78 -10.96 24.43
CA MET A 44 -6.97 -11.81 23.55
C MET A 44 -7.53 -11.83 22.11
N ALA A 45 -8.84 -11.97 21.94
CA ALA A 45 -9.46 -11.91 20.62
C ALA A 45 -9.28 -10.53 19.97
N GLY A 46 -9.35 -9.46 20.76
CA GLY A 46 -9.05 -8.09 20.30
C GLY A 46 -7.61 -7.95 19.81
N LEU A 47 -6.64 -8.45 20.60
CA LEU A 47 -5.23 -8.42 20.25
C LEU A 47 -4.93 -9.22 18.98
N GLN A 48 -5.48 -10.43 18.85
CA GLN A 48 -5.31 -11.26 17.66
C GLN A 48 -5.89 -10.58 16.42
N ARG A 49 -7.08 -9.98 16.52
CA ARG A 49 -7.71 -9.25 15.41
C ARG A 49 -6.87 -8.05 14.97
N ALA A 50 -6.44 -7.21 15.91
CA ALA A 50 -5.62 -6.04 15.62
C ALA A 50 -4.26 -6.44 15.01
N THR A 51 -3.63 -7.49 15.56
CA THR A 51 -2.37 -8.02 15.03
C THR A 51 -2.55 -8.53 13.60
N ASN A 52 -3.60 -9.30 13.34
CA ASN A 52 -3.90 -9.81 12.02
C ASN A 52 -4.07 -8.66 11.02
N ILE A 53 -4.94 -7.68 11.30
CA ILE A 53 -5.18 -6.52 10.43
C ILE A 53 -3.87 -5.77 10.17
N THR A 54 -3.14 -5.42 11.22
CA THR A 54 -1.89 -4.65 11.13
C THR A 54 -0.84 -5.38 10.29
N VAL A 55 -0.65 -6.68 10.54
CA VAL A 55 0.28 -7.49 9.75
C VAL A 55 -0.16 -7.55 8.28
N SER A 56 -1.47 -7.65 7.98
CA SER A 56 -1.96 -7.62 6.59
C SER A 56 -1.55 -6.35 5.86
N LEU A 57 -1.81 -5.20 6.48
CA LEU A 57 -1.53 -3.91 5.83
C LEU A 57 -0.01 -3.67 5.75
N ALA A 58 0.75 -4.10 6.74
CA ALA A 58 2.21 -4.09 6.69
C ALA A 58 2.74 -4.93 5.50
N THR A 59 2.25 -6.17 5.35
CA THR A 59 2.65 -7.05 4.25
C THR A 59 2.22 -6.50 2.90
N MET A 60 1.04 -5.86 2.80
CA MET A 60 0.63 -5.18 1.57
C MET A 60 1.60 -4.05 1.19
N GLY A 61 2.00 -3.22 2.16
CA GLY A 61 2.99 -2.16 1.96
C GLY A 61 4.35 -2.71 1.52
N ALA A 62 4.76 -3.85 2.07
CA ALA A 62 6.00 -4.54 1.68
C ALA A 62 5.92 -5.09 0.24
N VAL A 63 4.84 -5.80 -0.09
CA VAL A 63 4.60 -6.35 -1.44
C VAL A 63 4.53 -5.23 -2.46
N PHE A 64 3.83 -4.13 -2.15
CA PHE A 64 3.78 -2.94 -2.98
C PHE A 64 5.19 -2.41 -3.28
N GLY A 65 5.97 -2.09 -2.24
CA GLY A 65 7.30 -1.49 -2.41
C GLY A 65 8.30 -2.39 -3.15
N MET A 66 8.25 -3.70 -2.91
CA MET A 66 9.10 -4.66 -3.63
C MET A 66 8.66 -4.80 -5.09
N ALA A 67 7.37 -4.94 -5.35
CA ALA A 67 6.86 -5.11 -6.70
C ALA A 67 7.06 -3.87 -7.56
N THR A 68 6.90 -2.65 -7.01
CA THR A 68 7.23 -1.42 -7.74
C THR A 68 8.73 -1.32 -8.04
N CYS A 69 9.60 -1.69 -7.10
CA CYS A 69 11.04 -1.61 -7.33
C CYS A 69 11.55 -2.67 -8.32
N LEU A 70 11.01 -3.90 -8.25
CA LEU A 70 11.36 -4.98 -9.16
C LEU A 70 10.85 -4.69 -10.58
N SER A 71 9.62 -4.17 -10.72
CA SER A 71 9.08 -3.79 -12.04
C SER A 71 9.86 -2.63 -12.66
N ALA A 72 10.26 -1.63 -11.86
CA ALA A 72 11.12 -0.53 -12.31
C ALA A 72 12.48 -1.01 -12.82
N GLN A 73 13.12 -1.96 -12.12
CA GLN A 73 14.39 -2.55 -12.56
C GLN A 73 14.23 -3.47 -13.78
N ALA A 74 13.19 -4.30 -13.82
CA ALA A 74 12.98 -5.25 -14.92
C ALA A 74 12.63 -4.58 -16.25
N ARG A 75 12.07 -3.36 -16.23
CA ARG A 75 11.67 -2.61 -17.43
C ARG A 75 12.66 -1.53 -17.83
N ASP A 76 13.74 -1.32 -17.05
CA ASP A 76 14.68 -0.19 -17.21
C ASP A 76 13.97 1.18 -17.39
N ALA A 77 12.74 1.29 -16.86
CA ALA A 77 11.85 2.43 -17.03
C ALA A 77 11.35 2.90 -15.66
N PRO A 78 12.22 3.53 -14.84
CA PRO A 78 11.93 3.78 -13.42
C PRO A 78 10.78 4.78 -13.19
N ASP A 79 10.55 5.71 -14.12
CA ASP A 79 9.52 6.73 -14.00
C ASP A 79 8.15 6.34 -14.58
N ASP A 80 8.04 5.16 -15.19
CA ASP A 80 6.78 4.67 -15.75
C ASP A 80 5.74 4.42 -14.62
N PRO A 81 4.58 5.12 -14.62
CA PRO A 81 3.52 4.90 -13.63
C PRO A 81 2.94 3.49 -13.64
N PHE A 82 3.16 2.74 -14.74
CA PHE A 82 2.77 1.34 -14.81
C PHE A 82 3.46 0.48 -13.74
N ASN A 83 4.67 0.83 -13.29
CA ASN A 83 5.34 0.13 -12.19
C ASN A 83 4.54 0.20 -10.90
N TYR A 84 3.91 1.35 -10.63
CA TYR A 84 3.03 1.54 -9.48
C TYR A 84 1.72 0.77 -9.62
N PHE A 85 1.18 0.65 -10.85
CA PHE A 85 0.04 -0.21 -11.13
C PHE A 85 0.35 -1.69 -10.80
N VAL A 86 1.51 -2.19 -11.23
CA VAL A 86 1.96 -3.56 -10.92
C VAL A 86 2.10 -3.77 -9.42
N GLY A 87 2.71 -2.82 -8.71
CA GLY A 87 2.82 -2.89 -7.24
C GLY A 87 1.45 -2.89 -6.53
N GLY A 88 0.54 -2.01 -6.97
CA GLY A 88 -0.82 -1.96 -6.46
C GLY A 88 -1.58 -3.26 -6.72
N CYS A 89 -1.47 -3.81 -7.92
CA CYS A 89 -2.10 -5.08 -8.28
C CYS A 89 -1.55 -6.25 -7.46
N ALA A 90 -0.23 -6.34 -7.29
CA ALA A 90 0.40 -7.36 -6.46
C ALA A 90 -0.09 -7.32 -5.01
N SER A 91 -0.23 -6.12 -4.44
CA SER A 91 -0.79 -5.95 -3.09
C SER A 91 -2.28 -6.33 -3.01
N GLY A 92 -3.07 -6.08 -4.07
CA GLY A 92 -4.47 -6.49 -4.15
C GLY A 92 -4.66 -8.00 -4.28
N ILE A 93 -3.81 -8.66 -5.08
CA ILE A 93 -3.79 -10.13 -5.17
C ILE A 93 -3.44 -10.75 -3.82
N PHE A 94 -2.50 -10.16 -3.08
CA PHE A 94 -2.17 -10.59 -1.72
C PHE A 94 -3.38 -10.54 -0.78
N ILE A 95 -4.19 -9.46 -0.84
CA ILE A 95 -5.45 -9.41 -0.08
C ILE A 95 -6.37 -10.55 -0.49
N GLY A 96 -6.55 -10.78 -1.80
CA GLY A 96 -7.38 -11.86 -2.31
C GLY A 96 -6.94 -13.24 -1.82
N ALA A 97 -5.62 -13.47 -1.76
CA ALA A 97 -5.05 -14.70 -1.20
C ALA A 97 -5.35 -14.81 0.30
N ARG A 98 -5.22 -13.71 1.06
CA ARG A 98 -5.51 -13.68 2.49
C ARG A 98 -7.00 -13.87 2.81
N THR A 99 -7.89 -13.35 1.99
CA THR A 99 -9.35 -13.49 2.14
C THR A 99 -9.90 -14.72 1.43
N HIS A 100 -9.04 -15.56 0.84
CA HIS A 100 -9.42 -16.75 0.07
C HIS A 100 -10.49 -16.48 -1.02
N SER A 101 -10.42 -15.32 -1.68
CA SER A 101 -11.43 -14.87 -2.65
C SER A 101 -10.78 -14.28 -3.89
N ALA A 102 -10.93 -14.98 -5.02
CA ALA A 102 -10.42 -14.53 -6.31
C ALA A 102 -11.08 -13.21 -6.75
N ILE A 103 -12.40 -13.05 -6.52
CA ILE A 103 -13.15 -11.84 -6.87
C ILE A 103 -12.61 -10.64 -6.08
N THR A 104 -12.34 -10.83 -4.78
CA THR A 104 -11.74 -9.78 -3.93
C THR A 104 -10.33 -9.43 -4.41
N GLY A 105 -9.55 -10.43 -4.80
CA GLY A 105 -8.20 -10.22 -5.35
C GLY A 105 -8.19 -9.43 -6.66
N THR A 106 -9.05 -9.78 -7.61
CA THR A 106 -9.12 -9.09 -8.92
C THR A 106 -9.64 -7.66 -8.77
N SER A 107 -10.71 -7.46 -7.99
CA SER A 107 -11.25 -6.12 -7.73
C SER A 107 -10.26 -5.24 -6.98
N ALA A 108 -9.58 -5.78 -5.96
CA ALA A 108 -8.53 -5.07 -5.23
C ALA A 108 -7.33 -4.77 -6.13
N CYS A 109 -6.93 -5.69 -7.02
CA CYS A 109 -5.85 -5.43 -7.96
C CYS A 109 -6.14 -4.22 -8.85
N LEU A 110 -7.33 -4.17 -9.46
CA LEU A 110 -7.73 -3.05 -10.31
C LEU A 110 -7.88 -1.77 -9.49
N GLY A 111 -8.56 -1.83 -8.34
CA GLY A 111 -8.77 -0.65 -7.50
C GLY A 111 -7.46 -0.04 -6.97
N LEU A 112 -6.63 -0.86 -6.31
CA LEU A 112 -5.35 -0.40 -5.75
C LEU A 112 -4.33 -0.11 -6.83
N GLY A 113 -4.32 -0.87 -7.93
CA GLY A 113 -3.45 -0.64 -9.08
C GLY A 113 -3.73 0.70 -9.75
N VAL A 114 -5.00 0.99 -10.07
CA VAL A 114 -5.40 2.27 -10.67
C VAL A 114 -5.13 3.44 -9.72
N LEU A 115 -5.43 3.29 -8.43
CA LEU A 115 -5.10 4.30 -7.42
C LEU A 115 -3.59 4.59 -7.40
N ALA A 116 -2.75 3.55 -7.34
CA ALA A 116 -1.30 3.71 -7.32
C ALA A 116 -0.74 4.32 -8.62
N PHE A 117 -1.33 3.98 -9.77
CA PHE A 117 -0.99 4.62 -11.04
C PHE A 117 -1.23 6.13 -10.98
N TYR A 118 -2.44 6.54 -10.54
CA TYR A 118 -2.78 7.95 -10.43
C TYR A 118 -1.98 8.68 -9.35
N THR A 119 -1.54 8.02 -8.28
CA THR A 119 -0.66 8.69 -7.29
C THR A 119 0.70 9.02 -7.90
N LYS A 120 1.29 8.15 -8.73
CA LYS A 120 2.54 8.47 -9.45
C LYS A 120 2.29 9.55 -10.51
N VAL A 121 1.23 9.46 -11.31
CA VAL A 121 0.88 10.51 -12.29
C VAL A 121 0.68 11.86 -11.60
N GLY A 122 -0.10 11.92 -10.53
CA GLY A 122 -0.31 13.15 -9.77
C GLY A 122 0.98 13.71 -9.17
N LYS A 123 1.94 12.86 -8.79
CA LYS A 123 3.26 13.33 -8.33
C LYS A 123 4.10 13.91 -9.48
N MET A 124 4.06 13.32 -10.67
CA MET A 124 4.77 13.83 -11.85
C MET A 124 4.17 15.14 -12.36
N GLU A 125 2.84 15.23 -12.42
CA GLU A 125 2.07 16.40 -12.86
C GLU A 125 1.92 17.49 -11.78
N GLY A 126 2.42 17.24 -10.57
CA GLY A 126 2.38 18.21 -9.47
C GLY A 126 0.98 18.50 -8.91
N TRP A 127 0.04 17.54 -9.02
CA TRP A 127 -1.31 17.68 -8.48
C TRP A 127 -1.28 17.89 -6.96
N LYS A 128 -1.98 18.93 -6.49
CA LYS A 128 -2.11 19.25 -5.06
C LYS A 128 -3.46 18.76 -4.56
N LEU A 129 -3.47 17.67 -3.78
CA LEU A 129 -4.68 17.14 -3.14
C LEU A 129 -5.29 18.11 -2.13
N ALA A 130 -4.46 18.89 -1.43
CA ALA A 130 -4.86 19.96 -0.54
C ALA A 130 -4.00 21.19 -0.85
N GLY A 131 -4.54 22.13 -1.60
CA GLY A 131 -3.91 23.42 -1.89
C GLY A 131 -4.29 24.49 -0.86
N PRO A 132 -3.50 25.56 -0.72
CA PRO A 132 -3.98 26.74 -0.02
C PRO A 132 -5.26 27.23 -0.69
N PRO A 133 -6.21 27.82 0.06
CA PRO A 133 -7.41 28.39 -0.54
C PRO A 133 -6.99 29.39 -1.62
N ILE A 134 -7.51 29.20 -2.83
CA ILE A 134 -7.39 30.15 -3.93
C ILE A 134 -8.08 31.45 -3.47
N ARG A 135 -7.27 32.50 -3.28
CA ARG A 135 -7.74 33.86 -3.03
C ARG A 135 -7.85 34.59 -4.36
#